data_AF-A0A1G4AXD7-F1
#
_entry.id   AF-A0A1G4AXD7-F1
#
_cell.length_a   1.000
_cell.length_b   1.000
_cell.length_c   1.000
_cell.angle_alpha   90.00
_cell.angle_beta   90.00
_cell.angle_gamma   90.00
#
_symmetry.space_group_name_H-M   'P 1'
#
loop_
_entity.id
_entity.type
_entity.pdbx_description
1 polymer ?
#
loop_
_entity_poly.entity_id
_entity_poly.type
_entity_poly.pdbx_seq_one_letter_code
_entity_poly.pdbx_strand_id
1 'polypeptide(L)' 'MAGHHHKLALDPALVKLGHMQSNRHIFFRWTPRTARITFMYAVFVPFVVGYIGYKTDGLWDLRAKRKGDLIYER' A
#
# COMPACT_ATOMS: atom_id res chain seq x y z
N MET A 1 -25.26 12.32 29.39
CA MET A 1 -23.95 13.00 29.54
C MET A 1 -24.16 14.48 29.26
N ALA A 2 -24.19 15.30 30.31
CA ALA A 2 -24.30 16.74 30.19
C ALA A 2 -22.89 17.33 30.06
N GLY A 3 -22.57 17.87 28.88
CA GLY A 3 -21.29 18.51 28.59
C GLY A 3 -21.54 19.62 27.57
N HIS A 4 -21.89 20.80 28.07
CA HIS A 4 -22.29 21.94 27.25
C HIS A 4 -21.12 22.91 27.13
N HIS A 5 -20.17 22.66 26.22
CA HIS A 5 -19.21 23.67 25.74
C HIS A 5 -18.74 23.28 24.33
N HIS A 6 -19.39 23.81 23.29
CA HIS A 6 -18.89 23.73 21.91
C HIS A 6 -17.65 24.65 21.79
N LYS A 7 -16.47 24.17 22.18
CA LYS A 7 -15.20 24.93 22.08
C LYS A 7 -14.66 25.04 20.65
N LEU A 8 -15.23 24.29 19.71
CA LEU A 8 -14.83 24.27 18.30
C LEU A 8 -15.99 24.73 17.44
N ALA A 9 -15.78 25.83 16.72
CA ALA A 9 -16.61 26.17 15.58
C ALA A 9 -16.30 25.15 14.47
N LEU A 10 -17.14 24.12 14.35
CA LEU A 10 -17.01 23.12 13.30
C LEU A 10 -17.42 23.76 11.98
N ASP A 11 -16.43 24.02 11.12
CA ASP A 11 -16.69 24.44 9.75
C ASP A 11 -17.48 23.33 9.02
N PRO A 12 -18.70 23.61 8.53
CA PRO A 12 -19.50 22.63 7.81
C PRO A 12 -18.78 22.05 6.58
N ALA A 13 -17.87 22.80 5.95
CA ALA A 13 -17.09 22.31 4.81
C ALA A 13 -16.09 21.23 5.22
N LEU A 14 -15.39 21.41 6.34
CA LEU A 14 -14.47 20.42 6.89
C LEU A 14 -15.20 19.16 7.37
N VAL A 15 -16.36 19.34 8.01
CA VAL A 15 -17.22 18.21 8.41
C VAL A 15 -17.66 17.41 7.19
N LYS A 16 -18.11 18.09 6.11
CA LYS A 16 -18.47 17.44 4.85
C LYS A 16 -17.31 16.69 4.22
N LEU A 17 -16.11 17.29 4.18
CA LEU A 17 -14.91 16.64 3.64
C LEU A 17 -14.57 15.37 4.43
N GLY A 18 -14.63 15.43 5.76
CA GLY A 18 -14.44 14.26 6.63
C GLY A 18 -15.42 13.14 6.30
N HIS A 19 -16.72 13.46 6.17
CA HIS A 19 -17.72 12.47 5.76
C HIS A 19 -17.47 11.91 4.36
N MET A 20 -17.05 12.72 3.40
CA MET A 20 -16.73 12.25 2.03
C MET A 20 -15.54 11.28 2.01
N GLN A 21 -14.54 11.48 2.88
CA GLN A 21 -13.39 10.59 2.97
C GLN A 21 -13.76 9.28 3.66
N SER A 22 -14.41 9.34 4.83
CA SER A 22 -14.81 8.15 5.59
C SER A 22 -15.81 7.27 4.84
N ASN A 23 -16.79 7.87 4.16
CA ASN A 23 -17.83 7.15 3.43
C ASN A 23 -17.43 6.79 1.98
N ARG A 24 -16.17 7.02 1.57
CA ARG A 24 -15.70 6.79 0.19
C ARG A 24 -15.94 5.34 -0.29
N HIS A 25 -15.84 4.38 0.62
CA HIS A 25 -16.05 2.95 0.31
C HIS A 25 -17.51 2.63 -0.04
N ILE A 26 -18.48 3.35 0.53
CA ILE A 26 -19.91 3.17 0.26
C ILE A 26 -20.25 3.61 -1.17
N PHE A 27 -19.61 4.69 -1.64
CA PHE A 27 -19.84 5.26 -2.97
C PHE A 27 -18.84 4.74 -4.03
N PHE A 28 -18.07 3.71 -3.71
CA PHE A 28 -17.09 3.15 -4.63
C PHE A 28 -17.77 2.49 -5.83
N ARG A 29 -17.13 2.61 -7.01
CA ARG A 29 -17.61 2.00 -8.26
C ARG A 29 -16.45 1.35 -9.01
N TRP A 30 -16.70 0.17 -9.55
CA TRP A 30 -15.81 -0.45 -10.51
C TRP A 30 -15.92 0.26 -11.85
N THR A 31 -14.85 0.94 -12.22
CA THR A 31 -14.66 1.57 -13.53
C THR A 31 -13.42 0.96 -14.16
N PRO A 32 -13.25 1.03 -15.48
CA PRO A 32 -12.04 0.54 -16.11
C PRO A 32 -10.74 1.12 -15.51
N ARG A 33 -10.79 2.35 -14.98
CA ARG A 33 -9.65 2.97 -14.29
C ARG A 33 -9.41 2.37 -12.90
N THR A 34 -10.44 2.32 -12.05
CA THR A 34 -10.30 1.81 -10.67
C THR A 34 -9.96 0.32 -10.65
N ALA A 35 -10.56 -0.47 -11.55
CA ALA A 35 -10.24 -1.89 -11.71
C ALA A 35 -8.76 -2.12 -12.05
N ARG A 36 -8.21 -1.37 -13.01
CA ARG A 36 -6.78 -1.44 -13.36
C ARG A 36 -5.87 -1.08 -12.19
N ILE A 37 -6.18 -0.02 -11.46
CA ILE A 37 -5.37 0.41 -10.31
C ILE A 37 -5.41 -0.67 -9.22
N THR A 38 -6.59 -1.17 -8.87
CA THR A 38 -6.71 -2.22 -7.85
C THR A 38 -5.96 -3.49 -8.26
N PHE A 39 -6.10 -3.94 -9.51
CA PHE A 39 -5.36 -5.11 -9.99
C PHE A 39 -3.83 -4.90 -9.92
N MET A 40 -3.33 -3.75 -10.36
CA MET A 40 -1.89 -3.46 -10.37
C MET A 40 -1.30 -3.54 -8.96
N TYR A 41 -1.94 -2.93 -7.97
CA TYR A 41 -1.38 -2.86 -6.62
C TYR A 41 -1.74 -4.05 -5.73
N ALA A 42 -2.91 -4.67 -5.91
CA ALA A 42 -3.32 -5.79 -5.08
C ALA A 42 -2.77 -7.14 -5.59
N VAL A 43 -2.48 -7.26 -6.89
CA VAL A 43 -2.08 -8.53 -7.51
C VAL A 43 -0.71 -8.41 -8.18
N PHE A 44 -0.58 -7.53 -9.17
CA PHE A 44 0.61 -7.51 -10.03
C PHE A 44 1.89 -7.17 -9.25
N VAL A 45 1.88 -6.10 -8.46
CA VAL A 45 3.06 -5.69 -7.68
C VAL A 45 3.46 -6.76 -6.65
N PRO A 46 2.57 -7.27 -5.78
CA PRO A 46 2.92 -8.35 -4.85
C PRO A 46 3.40 -9.61 -5.57
N PHE A 47 2.81 -9.96 -6.72
CA PHE A 47 3.22 -11.11 -7.49
C PHE A 47 4.65 -10.97 -8.03
N VAL A 48 4.98 -9.82 -8.64
CA VAL A 48 6.33 -9.56 -9.16
C VAL A 48 7.36 -9.56 -8.04
N VAL A 49 7.07 -8.88 -6.93
CA VAL A 49 7.96 -8.84 -5.76
C VAL A 49 8.14 -10.25 -5.17
N GLY A 50 7.05 -11.00 -5.01
CA GLY A 50 7.10 -12.38 -4.51
C GLY A 50 7.91 -13.28 -5.43
N TYR A 51 7.67 -13.21 -6.75
CA TYR A 51 8.42 -13.99 -7.74
C TYR A 51 9.92 -13.70 -7.67
N ILE A 52 10.31 -12.42 -7.68
CA ILE A 52 11.73 -12.05 -7.54
C ILE A 52 12.27 -12.58 -6.22
N GLY A 53 11.57 -12.32 -5.11
CA GLY A 53 11.94 -12.78 -3.77
C GLY A 53 12.24 -14.27 -3.74
N TYR A 54 11.29 -15.11 -4.17
CA TYR A 54 11.47 -16.57 -4.21
C TYR A 54 12.59 -17.04 -5.14
N LYS A 55 12.86 -16.31 -6.23
CA LYS A 55 13.94 -16.68 -7.16
C LYS A 55 15.31 -16.22 -6.67
N THR A 56 15.38 -15.17 -5.88
CA THR A 56 16.62 -14.61 -5.33
C THR A 56 16.90 -15.07 -3.90
N ASP A 57 15.96 -15.79 -3.29
CA ASP A 57 16.13 -16.32 -1.93
C ASP A 57 17.29 -17.31 -1.88
N GLY A 58 18.23 -17.10 -0.96
CA GLY A 58 19.46 -17.88 -0.85
C GLY A 58 20.42 -17.80 -2.04
N LEU A 59 20.14 -16.99 -3.06
CA LEU A 59 20.91 -16.96 -4.31
C LEU A 59 22.25 -16.21 -4.18
N TRP A 60 22.34 -15.31 -3.21
CA TRP A 60 23.48 -14.42 -3.04
C TRP A 60 24.09 -14.62 -1.66
N ASP A 61 25.31 -15.15 -1.62
CA ASP A 61 26.12 -15.17 -0.40
C ASP A 61 27.30 -14.22 -0.53
N LEU A 62 27.27 -13.18 0.30
CA LEU A 62 28.30 -12.14 0.37
C LEU A 62 29.28 -12.39 1.52
N ARG A 63 29.12 -13.47 2.28
CA ARG A 63 29.94 -13.74 3.45
C ARG A 63 31.38 -14.05 3.03
N ALA A 64 32.31 -13.20 3.50
CA ALA A 64 33.76 -13.36 3.33
C ALA A 64 34.27 -13.51 1.87
N LYS A 65 33.48 -13.12 0.85
CA LYS A 65 33.90 -13.17 -0.55
C LYS A 65 34.97 -12.09 -0.85
N ARG A 66 35.97 -12.42 -1.68
CA ARG A 66 37.05 -11.52 -2.13
C ARG A 66 36.91 -11.18 -3.62
N LYS A 67 37.78 -10.29 -4.11
CA LYS A 67 37.80 -9.90 -5.52
C LYS A 67 38.07 -11.13 -6.41
N GLY A 68 37.10 -11.49 -7.25
CA GLY A 68 37.16 -12.64 -8.15
C GLY A 68 36.36 -13.86 -7.69
N ASP A 69 35.85 -13.87 -6.46
CA ASP A 69 35.05 -14.99 -5.95
C ASP A 69 33.61 -14.96 -6.48
N LEU A 70 33.03 -16.15 -6.68
CA LEU A 70 31.64 -16.31 -7.08
C LEU A 70 30.71 -15.99 -5.89
N ILE A 71 29.81 -15.02 -6.10
CA ILE A 71 28.81 -14.55 -5.12
C ILE A 71 27.48 -15.32 -5.25
N TYR A 72 27.30 -16.00 -6.37
CA TYR A 72 26.08 -16.68 -6.76
C TYR A 72 26.07 -18.12 -6.22
N GLU A 73 25.05 -18.47 -5.43
CA GLU A 73 24.81 -19.81 -4.91
C GLU A 73 23.65 -20.45 -5.70
N ARG A 74 23.94 -21.48 -6.50
CA ARG A 74 22.94 -22.24 -7.28
C ARG A 74 23.23 -23.73 -7.23
#